data_AF-A0A2H5YRK7-F1
#
_entry.id   AF-A0A2H5YRK7-F1
#
_cell.length_a   1.000
_cell.length_b   1.000
_cell.length_c   1.000
_cell.angle_alpha   90.00
_cell.angle_beta   90.00
_cell.angle_gamma   90.00
#
_symmetry.space_group_name_H-M   'P 1'
#
loop_
_entity.id
_entity.type
_entity.pdbx_description
1 polymer ?
#
loop_
_entity_poly.entity_id
_entity_poly.type
_entity_poly.pdbx_seq_one_letter_code
_entity_poly.pdbx_strand_id
1 'polypeptide(L)'
;MRPHESAEQRVLRAVRFGDEQPTWIRPSYDGFGIVNLPWSLLAALGGEPQGLPVSAEVWPQQLAAGVEAVLLLVIDGLGYRRLQETMAEGITPTLARLREQAAWFPLTSIFPSTTAAALTTLATGQPPARHGLVGFTCYLREFGMLSNLLFWTPLGKFPSYASQGLDPRAFLPVPTIAELATGQGIDCVVVAPEAFRETPLTRMHSAAARYLGYRTAGEFVALVHRALAEPGRRLVTAYWDTIDNLGHFFGPDHPATLAELRLLDRLLVDELLARLPRRDVLVVLTADHGMVALDPAREHRLNGLPLLERVMVPPGGERRAVYWYVRSEAREALRQELLELAGEDGWLASGEALLRDGLLGPPPHHPEAAWRVGDLVLIARGGASFPYDPPGVTPRPSFGAHAGLEAEEQLVPCLVWRP
;
A
#
# COMPACT_ATOMS: atom_id res chain seq x y z
N MET A 1 -9.64 3.77 -30.63
CA MET A 1 -8.41 4.16 -29.92
C MET A 1 -8.11 5.62 -30.23
N ARG A 2 -8.03 6.51 -29.24
CA ARG A 2 -7.70 7.94 -29.48
C ARG A 2 -6.17 8.07 -29.63
N PRO A 3 -5.62 8.51 -30.77
CA PRO A 3 -4.18 8.41 -31.07
C PRO A 3 -3.22 9.25 -30.20
N HIS A 4 -3.72 10.08 -29.28
CA HIS A 4 -2.92 11.08 -28.55
C HIS A 4 -3.07 11.00 -27.02
N GLU A 5 -3.70 9.95 -26.50
CA GLU A 5 -3.92 9.82 -25.07
C GLU A 5 -2.67 9.30 -24.35
N SER A 6 -2.19 10.06 -23.35
CA SER A 6 -1.03 9.69 -22.52
C SER A 6 -1.33 8.45 -21.65
N ALA A 7 -0.29 7.76 -21.19
CA ALA A 7 -0.44 6.63 -20.28
C ALA A 7 -1.23 7.01 -19.01
N GLU A 8 -0.93 8.19 -18.46
CA GLU A 8 -1.68 8.77 -17.33
C GLU A 8 -3.16 8.95 -17.63
N GLN A 9 -3.53 9.53 -18.78
CA GLN A 9 -4.93 9.71 -19.16
C GLN A 9 -5.67 8.37 -19.32
N ARG A 10 -4.98 7.33 -19.84
CA ARG A 10 -5.56 5.98 -19.95
C ARG A 10 -5.86 5.40 -18.58
N VAL A 11 -4.92 5.48 -17.64
CA VAL A 11 -5.11 5.01 -16.26
C VAL A 11 -6.29 5.75 -15.64
N LEU A 12 -6.24 7.08 -15.60
CA LEU A 12 -7.28 7.91 -14.95
C LEU A 12 -8.68 7.66 -15.50
N ARG A 13 -8.80 7.37 -16.80
CA ARG A 13 -10.09 6.97 -17.39
C ARG A 13 -10.54 5.60 -16.91
N ALA A 14 -9.63 4.62 -16.87
CA ALA A 14 -9.94 3.25 -16.50
C ALA A 14 -10.34 3.12 -15.01
N VAL A 15 -9.77 3.96 -14.14
CA VAL A 15 -9.91 3.84 -12.68
C VAL A 15 -10.89 4.85 -12.08
N ARG A 16 -11.74 5.47 -12.92
CA ARG A 16 -12.75 6.41 -12.45
C ARG A 16 -13.74 5.71 -11.51
N PHE A 17 -13.98 6.28 -10.33
CA PHE A 17 -14.95 5.71 -9.40
C PHE A 17 -16.40 5.90 -9.85
N GLY A 18 -16.77 7.12 -10.22
CA GLY A 18 -18.10 7.48 -10.74
C GLY A 18 -18.22 8.98 -10.95
N ASP A 19 -19.35 9.43 -11.51
CA ASP A 19 -19.64 10.87 -11.66
C ASP A 19 -19.93 11.55 -10.32
N GLU A 20 -20.52 10.83 -9.37
CA GLU A 20 -20.92 11.36 -8.05
C GLU A 20 -19.75 11.50 -7.06
N GLN A 21 -18.61 10.84 -7.32
CA GLN A 21 -17.41 10.90 -6.49
C GLN A 21 -16.18 11.18 -7.37
N PRO A 22 -16.05 12.41 -7.91
CA PRO A 22 -15.06 12.70 -8.94
C PRO A 22 -13.61 12.70 -8.44
N THR A 23 -13.39 12.88 -7.13
CA THR A 23 -12.06 12.81 -6.51
C THR A 23 -11.66 11.38 -6.15
N TRP A 24 -12.63 10.46 -6.10
CA TRP A 24 -12.35 9.07 -5.76
C TRP A 24 -11.81 8.29 -6.95
N ILE A 25 -10.92 7.37 -6.63
CA ILE A 25 -10.28 6.47 -7.57
C ILE A 25 -10.65 5.04 -7.18
N ARG A 26 -11.16 4.30 -8.17
CA ARG A 26 -11.47 2.88 -8.00
C ARG A 26 -10.16 2.09 -8.06
N PRO A 27 -9.84 1.27 -7.05
CA PRO A 27 -8.71 0.36 -7.14
C PRO A 27 -8.86 -0.56 -8.36
N SER A 28 -7.81 -0.65 -9.16
CA SER A 28 -7.74 -1.55 -10.31
C SER A 28 -7.05 -2.84 -9.92
N TYR A 29 -7.68 -3.95 -10.31
CA TYR A 29 -7.11 -5.29 -10.20
C TYR A 29 -6.91 -5.94 -11.58
N ASP A 30 -7.10 -5.15 -12.64
CA ASP A 30 -7.23 -5.55 -14.04
C ASP A 30 -6.18 -4.90 -14.95
N GLY A 31 -5.04 -4.50 -14.40
CA GLY A 31 -3.86 -4.06 -15.16
C GLY A 31 -3.42 -2.62 -14.88
N PHE A 32 -4.14 -1.86 -14.05
CA PHE A 32 -3.81 -0.47 -13.71
C PHE A 32 -3.60 -0.27 -12.20
N GLY A 33 -3.31 -1.33 -11.44
CA GLY A 33 -3.03 -1.27 -10.01
C GLY A 33 -1.70 -1.91 -9.61
N ILE A 34 -1.25 -1.62 -8.39
CA ILE A 34 -0.02 -2.18 -7.83
C ILE A 34 -0.06 -3.70 -7.69
N VAL A 35 -1.26 -4.31 -7.63
CA VAL A 35 -1.42 -5.78 -7.65
C VAL A 35 -0.83 -6.42 -8.91
N ASN A 36 -0.79 -5.68 -10.01
CA ASN A 36 -0.32 -6.16 -11.30
C ASN A 36 1.20 -6.04 -11.44
N LEU A 37 1.82 -5.16 -10.66
CA LEU A 37 3.24 -4.83 -10.79
C LEU A 37 4.15 -6.03 -10.54
N PRO A 38 3.98 -6.84 -9.48
CA PRO A 38 4.87 -7.97 -9.23
C PRO A 38 4.89 -9.01 -10.35
N TRP A 39 3.75 -9.20 -11.04
CA TRP A 39 3.65 -10.07 -12.20
C TRP A 39 4.43 -9.53 -13.41
N SER A 40 4.40 -8.21 -13.64
CA SER A 40 5.23 -7.58 -14.66
C SER A 40 6.72 -7.72 -14.36
N LEU A 41 7.14 -7.60 -13.10
CA LEU A 41 8.55 -7.75 -12.72
C LEU A 41 9.03 -9.19 -12.86
N LEU A 42 8.21 -10.16 -12.45
CA LEU A 42 8.50 -11.57 -12.64
C LEU A 42 8.64 -11.92 -14.13
N ALA A 43 7.72 -11.42 -14.96
CA ALA A 43 7.77 -11.61 -16.41
C ALA A 43 9.01 -10.96 -17.05
N ALA A 44 9.41 -9.76 -16.60
CA ALA A 44 10.61 -9.08 -17.08
C ALA A 44 11.88 -9.92 -16.84
N LEU A 45 11.94 -10.63 -15.71
CA LEU A 45 13.02 -11.56 -15.36
C LEU A 45 12.89 -12.94 -16.04
N GLY A 46 11.98 -13.09 -17.00
CA GLY A 46 11.74 -14.35 -17.71
C GLY A 46 11.16 -15.45 -16.82
N GLY A 47 10.44 -15.08 -15.77
CA GLY A 47 9.57 -15.98 -15.03
C GLY A 47 8.16 -16.01 -15.62
N GLU A 48 7.43 -17.10 -15.37
CA GLU A 48 6.04 -17.29 -15.77
C GLU A 48 5.11 -16.63 -14.73
N PRO A 49 4.39 -15.55 -15.09
CA PRO A 49 3.43 -14.91 -14.18
C PRO A 49 2.19 -15.79 -13.98
N GLN A 50 1.72 -15.88 -12.72
CA GLN A 50 0.48 -16.59 -12.36
C GLN A 50 -0.72 -15.66 -12.18
N GLY A 51 -0.49 -14.36 -12.23
CA GLY A 51 -1.52 -13.33 -12.23
C GLY A 51 -1.35 -12.37 -13.41
N LEU A 52 -2.22 -11.37 -13.47
CA LEU A 52 -2.27 -10.42 -14.58
C LEU A 52 -1.18 -9.34 -14.42
N PRO A 53 -0.25 -9.20 -15.39
CA PRO A 53 0.72 -8.10 -15.42
C PRO A 53 0.06 -6.72 -15.62
N VAL A 54 0.82 -5.66 -15.37
CA VAL A 54 0.42 -4.29 -15.71
C VAL A 54 0.06 -4.22 -17.20
N SER A 55 -1.02 -3.51 -17.52
CA SER A 55 -1.55 -3.43 -18.87
C SER A 55 -0.49 -2.98 -19.87
N ALA A 56 -0.39 -3.71 -20.98
CA ALA A 56 0.49 -3.36 -22.10
C ALA A 56 0.15 -1.99 -22.73
N GLU A 57 -1.00 -1.40 -22.39
CA GLU A 57 -1.35 -0.03 -22.79
C GLU A 57 -0.46 1.04 -22.15
N VAL A 58 0.19 0.72 -21.02
CA VAL A 58 1.04 1.65 -20.25
C VAL A 58 2.42 1.06 -19.93
N TRP A 59 2.54 -0.27 -19.82
CA TRP A 59 3.80 -0.92 -19.49
C TRP A 59 4.82 -0.82 -20.64
N PRO A 60 6.06 -0.35 -20.39
CA PRO A 60 7.08 -0.17 -21.42
C PRO A 60 7.80 -1.48 -21.74
N GLN A 61 7.19 -2.32 -22.58
CA GLN A 61 7.70 -3.66 -22.91
C GLN A 61 9.15 -3.67 -23.40
N GLN A 62 9.58 -2.63 -24.13
CA GLN A 62 10.94 -2.52 -24.66
C GLN A 62 11.98 -2.35 -23.56
N LEU A 63 11.66 -1.62 -22.48
CA LEU A 63 12.57 -1.43 -21.35
C LEU A 63 12.72 -2.72 -20.54
N ALA A 64 11.62 -3.46 -20.40
CA ALA A 64 11.53 -4.69 -19.59
C ALA A 64 12.10 -5.95 -20.27
N ALA A 65 12.46 -5.89 -21.56
CA ALA A 65 12.95 -7.05 -22.29
C ALA A 65 14.43 -7.36 -22.01
N GLY A 66 14.75 -8.63 -21.76
CA GLY A 66 16.13 -9.11 -21.62
C GLY A 66 16.86 -8.51 -20.42
N VAL A 67 16.16 -8.27 -19.32
CA VAL A 67 16.76 -7.73 -18.10
C VAL A 67 17.30 -8.86 -17.24
N GLU A 68 18.46 -8.63 -16.61
CA GLU A 68 19.07 -9.59 -15.68
C GLU A 68 18.68 -9.30 -14.23
N ALA A 69 18.44 -8.04 -13.89
CA ALA A 69 18.04 -7.65 -12.55
C ALA A 69 16.93 -6.61 -12.59
N VAL A 70 16.05 -6.67 -11.60
CA VAL A 70 15.03 -5.67 -11.34
C VAL A 70 15.30 -5.08 -9.96
N LEU A 71 15.35 -3.76 -9.88
CA LEU A 71 15.26 -2.99 -8.63
C LEU A 71 13.85 -2.41 -8.53
N LEU A 72 13.04 -2.91 -7.59
CA LEU A 72 11.77 -2.31 -7.21
C LEU A 72 12.00 -1.42 -5.97
N LEU A 73 11.91 -0.11 -6.14
CA LEU A 73 11.88 0.88 -5.06
C LEU A 73 10.43 1.11 -4.64
N VAL A 74 10.10 0.81 -3.38
CA VAL A 74 8.79 1.08 -2.78
C VAL A 74 8.98 2.19 -1.76
N ILE A 75 8.46 3.38 -2.05
CA ILE A 75 8.52 4.54 -1.16
C ILE A 75 7.17 4.67 -0.46
N ASP A 76 7.12 4.34 0.83
CA ASP A 76 5.87 4.31 1.61
C ASP A 76 5.22 5.70 1.65
N GLY A 77 3.91 5.76 1.42
CA GLY A 77 3.10 6.99 1.48
C GLY A 77 3.36 8.00 0.36
N LEU A 78 4.12 7.65 -0.69
CA LEU A 78 4.42 8.55 -1.80
C LEU A 78 3.29 8.60 -2.84
N GLY A 79 2.38 9.56 -2.69
CA GLY A 79 1.28 9.80 -3.63
C GLY A 79 1.73 10.40 -4.98
N TYR A 80 1.15 9.93 -6.07
CA TYR A 80 1.48 10.34 -7.45
C TYR A 80 1.26 11.84 -7.69
N ARG A 81 0.07 12.35 -7.33
CA ARG A 81 -0.28 13.77 -7.51
C ARG A 81 0.69 14.67 -6.75
N ARG A 82 0.95 14.30 -5.50
CA ARG A 82 1.87 15.05 -4.66
C ARG A 82 3.27 15.09 -5.23
N LEU A 83 3.76 13.95 -5.76
CA LEU A 83 5.07 13.92 -6.41
C LEU A 83 5.12 14.77 -7.69
N GLN A 84 4.04 14.82 -8.49
CA GLN A 84 3.97 15.73 -9.64
C GLN A 84 4.05 17.21 -9.21
N GLU A 85 3.35 17.59 -8.14
CA GLU A 85 3.41 18.94 -7.56
C GLU A 85 4.82 19.28 -7.09
N THR A 86 5.46 18.39 -6.32
CA THR A 86 6.81 18.63 -5.79
C THR A 86 7.87 18.69 -6.89
N MET A 87 7.67 17.98 -8.00
CA MET A 87 8.50 18.14 -9.20
C MET A 87 8.33 19.52 -9.82
N ALA A 88 7.09 19.99 -9.98
CA ALA A 88 6.79 21.30 -10.56
C ALA A 88 7.27 22.47 -9.66
N GLU A 89 7.23 22.29 -8.34
CA GLU A 89 7.73 23.23 -7.34
C GLU A 89 9.27 23.23 -7.21
N GLY A 90 9.97 22.30 -7.87
CA GLY A 90 11.43 22.16 -7.80
C GLY A 90 11.95 21.56 -6.49
N ILE A 91 11.09 20.87 -5.73
CA ILE A 91 11.47 20.14 -4.50
C ILE A 91 12.18 18.83 -4.84
N THR A 92 11.73 18.14 -5.88
CA THR A 92 12.30 16.89 -6.39
C THR A 92 12.83 17.06 -7.82
N PRO A 93 13.85 17.92 -8.03
CA PRO A 93 14.34 18.25 -9.37
C PRO A 93 14.98 17.04 -10.07
N THR A 94 15.50 16.08 -9.31
CA THR A 94 16.26 14.98 -9.89
C THR A 94 15.35 13.90 -10.44
N LEU A 95 14.26 13.58 -9.72
CA LEU A 95 13.16 12.77 -10.23
C LEU A 95 12.44 13.47 -11.39
N ALA A 96 12.30 14.79 -11.38
CA ALA A 96 11.72 15.55 -12.50
C ALA A 96 12.55 15.36 -13.79
N ARG A 97 13.89 15.40 -13.70
CA ARG A 97 14.78 15.11 -14.82
C ARG A 97 14.73 13.64 -15.24
N LEU A 98 14.70 12.71 -14.28
CA LEU A 98 14.62 11.27 -14.55
C LEU A 98 13.34 10.91 -15.31
N ARG A 99 12.22 11.57 -14.97
CA ARG A 99 10.92 11.40 -15.65
C ARG A 99 10.99 11.64 -17.16
N GLU A 100 11.87 12.52 -17.64
CA GLU A 100 12.03 12.78 -19.08
C GLU A 100 12.66 11.59 -19.84
N GLN A 101 13.33 10.69 -19.12
CA GLN A 101 14.07 9.54 -19.65
C GLN A 101 13.42 8.21 -19.27
N ALA A 102 12.33 8.24 -18.51
CA ALA A 102 11.65 7.07 -17.97
C ALA A 102 10.22 6.97 -18.52
N ALA A 103 9.65 5.78 -18.52
CA ALA A 103 8.21 5.66 -18.60
C ALA A 103 7.61 6.06 -17.24
N TRP A 104 6.60 6.91 -17.25
CA TRP A 104 6.01 7.50 -16.05
C TRP A 104 4.50 7.54 -16.17
N PHE A 105 3.80 6.89 -15.24
CA PHE A 105 2.34 6.85 -15.16
C PHE A 105 1.89 6.49 -13.73
N PRO A 106 0.65 6.81 -13.33
CA PRO A 106 0.13 6.34 -12.07
C PRO A 106 -0.28 4.86 -12.15
N LEU A 107 -0.19 4.17 -11.03
CA LEU A 107 -0.97 2.97 -10.74
C LEU A 107 -1.93 3.29 -9.59
N THR A 108 -2.99 2.51 -9.47
CA THR A 108 -3.83 2.53 -8.26
C THR A 108 -3.21 1.67 -7.18
N SER A 109 -3.37 2.07 -5.92
CA SER A 109 -3.21 1.23 -4.75
C SER A 109 -4.31 0.16 -4.73
N ILE A 110 -4.58 -0.41 -3.58
CA ILE A 110 -5.70 -1.31 -3.33
C ILE A 110 -6.69 -0.65 -2.36
N PHE A 111 -7.83 -1.29 -2.10
CA PHE A 111 -8.71 -0.87 -1.00
C PHE A 111 -8.72 -1.91 0.13
N PRO A 112 -8.53 -1.49 1.38
CA PRO A 112 -8.13 -0.13 1.80
C PRO A 112 -6.68 0.19 1.44
N SER A 113 -6.36 1.42 1.01
CA SER A 113 -4.99 1.84 0.65
C SER A 113 -4.09 2.01 1.88
N THR A 114 -3.68 0.88 2.46
CA THR A 114 -2.88 0.82 3.70
C THR A 114 -1.70 -0.10 3.56
N THR A 115 -0.58 0.26 4.19
CA THR A 115 0.68 -0.49 4.21
C THR A 115 0.49 -1.99 4.39
N ALA A 116 -0.29 -2.43 5.40
CA ALA A 116 -0.46 -3.85 5.69
C ALA A 116 -1.10 -4.61 4.51
N ALA A 117 -2.09 -4.03 3.84
CA ALA A 117 -2.77 -4.64 2.71
C ALA A 117 -1.98 -4.46 1.40
N ALA A 118 -1.48 -3.26 1.13
CA ALA A 118 -0.80 -2.89 -0.10
C ALA A 118 0.59 -3.53 -0.23
N LEU A 119 1.39 -3.59 0.85
CA LEU A 119 2.65 -4.34 0.84
C LEU A 119 2.42 -5.84 0.70
N THR A 120 1.34 -6.39 1.29
CA THR A 120 0.98 -7.80 1.06
C THR A 120 0.60 -8.03 -0.39
N THR A 121 -0.12 -7.10 -1.00
CA THR A 121 -0.44 -7.12 -2.43
C THR A 121 0.83 -7.10 -3.28
N LEU A 122 1.80 -6.22 -3.00
CA LEU A 122 3.09 -6.18 -3.71
C LEU A 122 3.93 -7.45 -3.49
N ALA A 123 3.88 -8.02 -2.30
CA ALA A 123 4.63 -9.23 -1.97
C ALA A 123 4.04 -10.50 -2.61
N THR A 124 2.76 -10.51 -2.98
CA THR A 124 2.04 -11.72 -3.44
C THR A 124 1.47 -11.60 -4.86
N GLY A 125 1.33 -10.38 -5.38
CA GLY A 125 0.57 -10.09 -6.60
C GLY A 125 -0.92 -10.41 -6.46
N GLN A 126 -1.46 -10.54 -5.25
CA GLN A 126 -2.86 -10.87 -4.99
C GLN A 126 -3.60 -9.70 -4.34
N PRO A 127 -4.92 -9.56 -4.55
CA PRO A 127 -5.70 -8.49 -3.94
C PRO A 127 -6.03 -8.77 -2.46
N PRO A 128 -6.42 -7.74 -1.68
CA PRO A 128 -6.79 -7.88 -0.26
C PRO A 128 -7.83 -8.95 0.03
N ALA A 129 -8.88 -9.03 -0.78
CA ALA A 129 -9.92 -10.04 -0.61
C ALA A 129 -9.39 -11.47 -0.76
N ARG A 130 -8.24 -11.69 -1.41
CA ARG A 130 -7.66 -13.03 -1.62
C ARG A 130 -6.61 -13.40 -0.57
N HIS A 131 -5.70 -12.48 -0.24
CA HIS A 131 -4.68 -12.74 0.79
C HIS A 131 -5.22 -12.55 2.22
N GLY A 132 -6.37 -11.88 2.38
CA GLY A 132 -7.08 -11.75 3.65
C GLY A 132 -6.57 -10.65 4.59
N LEU A 133 -5.38 -10.09 4.37
CA LEU A 133 -4.94 -8.86 5.05
C LEU A 133 -5.69 -7.65 4.49
N VAL A 134 -6.87 -7.35 5.04
CA VAL A 134 -7.84 -6.37 4.49
C VAL A 134 -7.84 -5.03 5.21
N GLY A 135 -6.81 -4.67 5.98
CA GLY A 135 -6.76 -3.40 6.70
C GLY A 135 -5.63 -3.34 7.71
N PHE A 136 -5.45 -2.19 8.38
CA PHE A 136 -4.49 -2.06 9.49
C PHE A 136 -4.96 -2.77 10.76
N THR A 137 -6.26 -2.67 11.08
CA THR A 137 -6.88 -3.47 12.14
C THR A 137 -8.10 -4.21 11.61
N CYS A 138 -8.32 -5.45 12.06
CA CYS A 138 -9.57 -6.15 11.78
C CYS A 138 -9.86 -7.25 12.80
N TYR A 139 -11.12 -7.68 12.87
CA TYR A 139 -11.51 -8.79 13.71
C TYR A 139 -11.04 -10.11 13.09
N LEU A 140 -10.15 -10.81 13.80
CA LEU A 140 -9.67 -12.13 13.42
C LEU A 140 -10.43 -13.18 14.23
N ARG A 141 -11.40 -13.85 13.60
CA ARG A 141 -12.20 -14.91 14.24
C ARG A 141 -11.35 -16.07 14.73
N GLU A 142 -10.27 -16.35 14.01
CA GLU A 142 -9.27 -17.36 14.33
C GLU A 142 -8.68 -17.16 15.73
N PHE A 143 -8.62 -15.91 16.20
CA PHE A 143 -8.13 -15.54 17.52
C PHE A 143 -9.23 -15.00 18.45
N GLY A 144 -10.42 -14.72 17.92
CA GLY A 144 -11.50 -14.07 18.65
C GLY A 144 -11.16 -12.63 19.07
N MET A 145 -10.24 -11.96 18.35
CA MET A 145 -9.67 -10.66 18.76
C MET A 145 -9.65 -9.66 17.61
N LEU A 146 -9.99 -8.40 17.92
CA LEU A 146 -9.61 -7.27 17.07
C LEU A 146 -8.09 -7.15 17.09
N SER A 147 -7.46 -7.20 15.92
CA SER A 147 -6.02 -7.36 15.79
C SER A 147 -5.45 -6.33 14.84
N ASN A 148 -4.24 -5.85 15.14
CA ASN A 148 -3.44 -5.08 14.22
C ASN A 148 -2.69 -6.04 13.27
N LEU A 149 -2.87 -5.87 11.96
CA LEU A 149 -2.29 -6.76 10.94
C LEU A 149 -0.84 -6.42 10.60
N LEU A 150 -0.39 -5.18 10.79
CA LEU A 150 1.00 -4.78 10.60
C LEU A 150 1.91 -5.48 11.62
N PHE A 151 1.52 -5.47 12.89
CA PHE A 151 2.27 -6.09 13.99
C PHE A 151 1.80 -7.50 14.34
N TRP A 152 0.73 -7.98 13.69
CA TRP A 152 0.06 -9.26 13.95
C TRP A 152 -0.11 -9.52 15.45
N THR A 153 -0.83 -8.61 16.10
CA THR A 153 -1.02 -8.55 17.55
C THR A 153 -2.47 -8.20 17.90
N PRO A 154 -3.04 -8.71 19.01
CA PRO A 154 -4.30 -8.18 19.53
C PRO A 154 -4.20 -6.68 19.81
N LEU A 155 -5.29 -5.96 19.61
CA LEU A 155 -5.34 -4.53 19.88
C LEU A 155 -5.20 -4.25 21.38
N GLY A 156 -4.34 -3.31 21.75
CA GLY A 156 -4.00 -2.99 23.14
C GLY A 156 -2.56 -3.37 23.49
N LYS A 157 -2.29 -3.62 24.78
CA LYS A 157 -0.94 -3.95 25.27
C LYS A 157 -0.76 -5.47 25.36
N PHE A 158 -0.79 -6.13 24.21
CA PHE A 158 -0.61 -7.58 24.10
C PHE A 158 0.65 -7.94 23.31
N PRO A 159 1.28 -9.09 23.60
CA PRO A 159 2.34 -9.63 22.77
C PRO A 159 1.80 -10.04 21.40
N SER A 160 2.63 -9.94 20.34
CA SER A 160 2.25 -10.41 19.01
C SER A 160 2.02 -11.91 19.01
N TYR A 161 1.13 -12.40 18.13
CA TYR A 161 0.89 -13.83 17.98
C TYR A 161 2.18 -14.59 17.59
N ALA A 162 3.07 -13.92 16.86
CA ALA A 162 4.39 -14.44 16.51
C ALA A 162 5.28 -14.70 17.74
N SER A 163 5.28 -13.78 18.69
CA SER A 163 6.04 -13.95 19.95
C SER A 163 5.46 -15.04 20.85
N GLN A 164 4.22 -15.46 20.60
CA GLN A 164 3.56 -16.59 21.27
C GLN A 164 3.81 -17.93 20.55
N GLY A 165 4.67 -17.96 19.54
CA GLY A 165 5.09 -19.18 18.85
C GLY A 165 4.29 -19.53 17.59
N LEU A 166 3.32 -18.70 17.18
CA LEU A 166 2.67 -18.88 15.89
C LEU A 166 3.56 -18.38 14.76
N ASP A 167 3.56 -19.07 13.62
CA ASP A 167 4.32 -18.63 12.45
C ASP A 167 3.48 -17.69 11.59
N PRO A 168 3.87 -16.40 11.43
CA PRO A 168 3.16 -15.46 10.56
C PRO A 168 3.00 -15.97 9.13
N ARG A 169 3.98 -16.73 8.62
CA ARG A 169 3.95 -17.26 7.25
C ARG A 169 2.76 -18.18 7.00
N ALA A 170 2.37 -18.95 8.01
CA ALA A 170 1.21 -19.84 7.92
C ALA A 170 -0.14 -19.09 7.91
N PHE A 171 -0.15 -17.82 8.31
CA PHE A 171 -1.34 -16.97 8.28
C PHE A 171 -1.62 -16.40 6.88
N LEU A 172 -0.61 -16.32 6.00
CA LEU A 172 -0.75 -15.89 4.62
C LEU A 172 -1.07 -17.11 3.73
N PRO A 173 -2.27 -17.22 3.14
CA PRO A 173 -2.69 -18.45 2.44
C PRO A 173 -2.33 -18.47 0.95
N VAL A 174 -1.55 -17.50 0.49
CA VAL A 174 -1.11 -17.36 -0.89
C VAL A 174 0.43 -17.29 -0.93
N PRO A 175 1.07 -17.83 -1.97
CA PRO A 175 2.53 -17.75 -2.07
C PRO A 175 2.98 -16.31 -2.31
N THR A 176 4.18 -15.98 -1.85
CA THR A 176 4.84 -14.72 -2.20
C THR A 176 5.45 -14.80 -3.60
N ILE A 177 5.66 -13.64 -4.21
CA ILE A 177 6.39 -13.50 -5.47
C ILE A 177 7.81 -14.02 -5.32
N ALA A 178 8.42 -13.87 -4.14
CA ALA A 178 9.74 -14.41 -3.86
C ALA A 178 9.77 -15.94 -3.84
N GLU A 179 8.74 -16.61 -3.29
CA GLU A 179 8.60 -18.07 -3.35
C GLU A 179 8.43 -18.54 -4.79
N LEU A 180 7.58 -17.86 -5.57
CA LEU A 180 7.34 -18.19 -6.98
C LEU A 180 8.56 -17.94 -7.87
N ALA A 181 9.29 -16.85 -7.66
CA ALA A 181 10.47 -16.46 -8.42
C ALA A 181 11.67 -17.37 -8.12
N THR A 182 11.90 -17.68 -6.83
CA THR A 182 12.98 -18.61 -6.42
C THR A 182 12.78 -19.99 -7.02
N GLY A 183 11.54 -20.49 -7.08
CA GLY A 183 11.20 -21.75 -7.75
C GLY A 183 11.53 -21.76 -9.25
N GLN A 184 11.75 -20.59 -9.85
CA GLN A 184 12.09 -20.42 -11.27
C GLN A 184 13.55 -19.98 -11.47
N GLY A 185 14.39 -20.04 -10.43
CA GLY A 185 15.81 -19.67 -10.51
C GLY A 185 16.04 -18.15 -10.62
N ILE A 186 15.20 -17.36 -9.95
CA ILE A 186 15.37 -15.91 -9.79
C ILE A 186 15.62 -15.66 -8.30
N ASP A 187 16.76 -15.08 -7.96
CA ASP A 187 17.12 -14.78 -6.57
C ASP A 187 16.39 -13.52 -6.09
N CYS A 188 15.74 -13.61 -4.93
CA CYS A 188 15.00 -12.49 -4.35
C CYS A 188 15.73 -11.91 -3.14
N VAL A 189 15.85 -10.58 -3.10
CA VAL A 189 16.46 -9.85 -1.99
C VAL A 189 15.52 -8.71 -1.58
N VAL A 190 15.28 -8.58 -0.27
CA VAL A 190 14.57 -7.45 0.31
C VAL A 190 15.58 -6.57 1.04
N VAL A 191 15.59 -5.27 0.71
CA VAL A 191 16.37 -4.24 1.41
C VAL A 191 15.38 -3.31 2.12
N ALA A 192 15.33 -3.36 3.45
CA ALA A 192 14.36 -2.61 4.25
C ALA A 192 14.97 -2.25 5.61
N PRO A 193 14.34 -1.40 6.46
CA PRO A 193 14.90 -1.07 7.76
C PRO A 193 15.23 -2.30 8.61
N GLU A 194 16.38 -2.30 9.29
CA GLU A 194 16.79 -3.42 10.17
C GLU A 194 15.76 -3.65 11.28
N ALA A 195 15.10 -2.59 11.76
CA ALA A 195 14.05 -2.66 12.77
C ALA A 195 12.85 -3.52 12.33
N PHE A 196 12.64 -3.72 11.02
CA PHE A 196 11.51 -4.51 10.51
C PHE A 196 11.82 -5.99 10.32
N ARG A 197 13.09 -6.41 10.35
CA ARG A 197 13.54 -7.78 10.02
C ARG A 197 12.67 -8.88 10.63
N GLU A 198 12.41 -8.78 11.93
CA GLU A 198 11.71 -9.83 12.70
C GLU A 198 10.21 -9.52 12.89
N THR A 199 9.70 -8.46 12.27
CA THR A 199 8.27 -8.13 12.36
C THR A 199 7.43 -9.20 11.65
N PRO A 200 6.21 -9.50 12.14
CA PRO A 200 5.37 -10.53 11.53
C PRO A 200 5.06 -10.27 10.05
N LEU A 201 4.78 -9.03 9.68
CA LEU A 201 4.49 -8.67 8.29
C LEU A 201 5.69 -8.92 7.37
N THR A 202 6.90 -8.49 7.76
CA THR A 202 8.13 -8.78 7.02
C THR A 202 8.37 -10.28 6.88
N ARG A 203 8.13 -11.06 7.94
CA ARG A 203 8.25 -12.53 7.89
C ARG A 203 7.26 -13.17 6.92
N MET A 204 6.04 -12.62 6.77
CA MET A 204 5.07 -13.05 5.76
C MET A 204 5.55 -12.71 4.35
N HIS A 205 5.98 -11.47 4.11
CA HIS A 205 6.26 -10.95 2.76
C HIS A 205 7.59 -11.41 2.16
N SER A 206 8.60 -11.60 3.01
CA SER A 206 9.96 -11.97 2.59
C SER A 206 10.21 -13.47 2.61
N ALA A 207 9.16 -14.30 2.66
CA ALA A 207 9.30 -15.74 2.52
C ALA A 207 10.07 -16.08 1.23
N ALA A 208 11.12 -16.90 1.35
CA ALA A 208 12.09 -17.22 0.30
C ALA A 208 12.97 -16.07 -0.25
N ALA A 209 12.87 -14.86 0.29
CA ALA A 209 13.81 -13.76 -0.03
C ALA A 209 14.90 -13.62 1.05
N ARG A 210 16.08 -13.18 0.65
CA ARG A 210 17.13 -12.78 1.61
C ARG A 210 16.89 -11.36 2.09
N TYR A 211 16.86 -11.16 3.41
CA TYR A 211 16.64 -9.84 4.01
C TYR A 211 17.95 -9.13 4.38
N LEU A 212 18.18 -7.97 3.79
CA LEU A 212 19.28 -7.06 4.08
C LEU A 212 18.74 -5.81 4.78
N GLY A 213 19.01 -5.69 6.08
CA GLY A 213 18.46 -4.61 6.89
C GLY A 213 19.39 -3.41 6.97
N TYR A 214 18.88 -2.22 6.65
CA TYR A 214 19.62 -0.96 6.74
C TYR A 214 19.24 -0.15 7.99
N ARG A 215 20.15 0.71 8.44
CA ARG A 215 19.96 1.64 9.57
C ARG A 215 20.09 3.10 9.14
N THR A 216 20.74 3.35 8.01
CA THR A 216 20.99 4.70 7.48
C THR A 216 20.84 4.72 5.96
N ALA A 217 20.66 5.91 5.38
CA ALA A 217 20.60 6.11 3.93
C ALA A 217 21.84 5.57 3.18
N GLY A 218 23.03 5.72 3.76
CA GLY A 218 24.26 5.19 3.15
C GLY A 218 24.32 3.66 3.14
N GLU A 219 23.86 3.03 4.23
CA GLU A 219 23.75 1.56 4.29
C GLU A 219 22.69 1.05 3.30
N PHE A 220 21.57 1.75 3.14
CA PHE A 220 20.56 1.45 2.13
C PHE A 220 21.17 1.38 0.72
N VAL A 221 21.88 2.44 0.29
CA VAL A 221 22.51 2.46 -1.05
C VAL A 221 23.51 1.31 -1.22
N ALA A 222 24.40 1.12 -0.24
CA ALA A 222 25.42 0.08 -0.30
C ALA A 222 24.82 -1.34 -0.38
N LEU A 223 23.73 -1.61 0.36
CA LEU A 223 23.05 -2.90 0.35
C LEU A 223 22.30 -3.15 -0.96
N VAL A 224 21.66 -2.12 -1.53
CA VAL A 224 21.02 -2.24 -2.85
C VAL A 224 22.05 -2.53 -3.94
N HIS A 225 23.16 -1.77 -3.99
CA HIS A 225 24.25 -2.04 -4.94
C HIS A 225 24.83 -3.44 -4.77
N ARG A 226 25.08 -3.88 -3.53
CA ARG A 226 25.54 -5.23 -3.24
C ARG A 226 24.58 -6.28 -3.79
N ALA A 227 23.28 -6.14 -3.52
CA ALA A 227 22.26 -7.09 -3.96
C ALA A 227 22.19 -7.22 -5.49
N LEU A 228 22.29 -6.09 -6.21
CA LEU A 228 22.24 -6.02 -7.67
C LEU A 228 23.53 -6.51 -8.36
N ALA A 229 24.68 -6.34 -7.70
CA ALA A 229 25.98 -6.71 -8.26
C ALA A 229 26.25 -8.23 -8.27
N GLU A 230 25.60 -8.98 -7.39
CA GLU A 230 25.74 -10.43 -7.35
C GLU A 230 25.16 -11.09 -8.64
N PRO A 231 25.71 -12.22 -9.13
CA PRO A 231 25.39 -12.78 -10.46
C PRO A 231 23.99 -13.43 -10.53
N GLY A 232 23.53 -13.78 -11.73
CA GLY A 232 22.24 -14.44 -11.96
C GLY A 232 21.07 -13.47 -12.11
N ARG A 233 19.86 -14.01 -12.26
CA ARG A 233 18.61 -13.24 -12.37
C ARG A 233 18.14 -12.79 -11.00
N ARG A 234 17.81 -11.51 -10.83
CA ARG A 234 17.55 -10.95 -9.49
C ARG A 234 16.33 -10.04 -9.42
N LEU A 235 15.54 -10.24 -8.39
CA LEU A 235 14.52 -9.29 -7.95
C LEU A 235 14.96 -8.69 -6.62
N VAL A 236 15.34 -7.41 -6.64
CA VAL A 236 15.70 -6.65 -5.44
C VAL A 236 14.55 -5.69 -5.13
N THR A 237 13.85 -5.91 -4.03
CA THR A 237 12.82 -4.99 -3.52
C THR A 237 13.41 -4.15 -2.39
N ALA A 238 13.49 -2.85 -2.61
CA ALA A 238 14.05 -1.89 -1.67
C ALA A 238 12.94 -0.95 -1.16
N TYR A 239 12.70 -0.95 0.14
CA TYR A 239 11.60 -0.24 0.77
C TYR A 239 12.10 0.92 1.64
N TRP A 240 11.42 2.06 1.57
CA TRP A 240 11.76 3.29 2.28
C TRP A 240 10.53 3.85 3.00
N ASP A 241 10.59 3.95 4.34
CA ASP A 241 9.43 4.16 5.23
C ASP A 241 9.23 5.61 5.70
N THR A 242 10.23 6.47 5.59
CA THR A 242 10.23 7.74 6.36
C THR A 242 9.23 8.78 5.86
N ILE A 243 8.81 8.73 4.58
CA ILE A 243 7.87 9.68 3.99
C ILE A 243 6.48 9.53 4.61
N ASP A 244 5.95 8.30 4.66
CA ASP A 244 4.70 7.99 5.32
C ASP A 244 4.70 8.40 6.80
N ASN A 245 5.76 8.00 7.53
CA ASN A 245 5.92 8.30 8.94
C ASN A 245 5.81 9.81 9.24
N LEU A 246 6.55 10.64 8.50
CA LEU A 246 6.47 12.10 8.63
C LEU A 246 5.12 12.65 8.15
N GLY A 247 4.54 12.07 7.10
CA GLY A 247 3.21 12.39 6.60
C GLY A 247 2.13 12.23 7.67
N HIS A 248 2.19 11.16 8.46
CA HIS A 248 1.28 10.97 9.60
C HIS A 248 1.52 11.98 10.72
N PHE A 249 2.76 12.19 11.15
CA PHE A 249 3.08 13.03 12.32
C PHE A 249 2.97 14.54 12.08
N PHE A 250 3.15 14.99 10.84
CA PHE A 250 3.20 16.42 10.53
C PHE A 250 2.32 16.83 9.36
N GLY A 251 1.89 15.89 8.52
CA GLY A 251 1.13 16.13 7.30
C GLY A 251 2.02 16.03 6.05
N PRO A 252 1.43 15.74 4.88
CA PRO A 252 2.17 15.57 3.62
C PRO A 252 2.87 16.85 3.14
N ASP A 253 2.36 18.02 3.55
CA ASP A 253 2.85 19.33 3.10
C ASP A 253 3.79 20.02 4.09
N HIS A 254 4.08 19.36 5.22
CA HIS A 254 4.90 19.94 6.25
C HIS A 254 6.37 20.10 5.76
N PRO A 255 7.08 21.18 6.12
CA PRO A 255 8.46 21.38 5.71
C PRO A 255 9.40 20.21 6.03
N ALA A 256 9.17 19.48 7.12
CA ALA A 256 9.95 18.28 7.46
C ALA A 256 9.73 17.15 6.44
N THR A 257 8.48 16.86 6.06
CA THR A 257 8.12 15.86 5.04
C THR A 257 8.73 16.23 3.69
N LEU A 258 8.65 17.50 3.29
CA LEU A 258 9.24 18.00 2.05
C LEU A 258 10.77 17.98 2.06
N ALA A 259 11.41 18.19 3.21
CA ALA A 259 12.85 18.07 3.37
C ALA A 259 13.31 16.61 3.20
N GLU A 260 12.58 15.65 3.78
CA GLU A 260 12.86 14.23 3.62
C GLU A 260 12.70 13.78 2.16
N LEU A 261 11.63 14.23 1.49
CA LEU A 261 11.43 13.94 0.07
C LEU A 261 12.58 14.49 -0.81
N ARG A 262 13.07 15.69 -0.50
CA ARG A 262 14.25 16.27 -1.18
C ARG A 262 15.53 15.48 -0.91
N LEU A 263 15.70 14.95 0.30
CA LEU A 263 16.84 14.10 0.64
C LEU A 263 16.80 12.79 -0.14
N LEU A 264 15.61 12.16 -0.19
CA LEU A 264 15.39 10.95 -0.99
C LEU A 264 15.64 11.20 -2.48
N ASP A 265 15.13 12.30 -3.05
CA ASP A 265 15.33 12.68 -4.46
C ASP A 265 16.82 12.70 -4.84
N ARG A 266 17.66 13.32 -4.01
CA ARG A 266 19.11 13.37 -4.22
C ARG A 266 19.76 12.01 -4.03
N LEU A 267 19.42 11.30 -2.95
CA LEU A 267 19.96 9.97 -2.65
C LEU A 267 19.73 9.00 -3.82
N LEU A 268 18.51 9.00 -4.37
CA LEU A 268 18.13 8.11 -5.46
C LEU A 268 19.02 8.34 -6.68
N VAL A 269 19.17 9.57 -7.16
CA VAL A 269 19.88 9.76 -8.42
C VAL A 269 21.38 9.87 -8.23
N ASP A 270 21.84 10.66 -7.26
CA ASP A 270 23.26 11.01 -7.11
C ASP A 270 24.09 9.84 -6.57
N GLU A 271 23.51 9.01 -5.70
CA GLU A 271 24.21 7.89 -5.07
C GLU A 271 23.76 6.54 -5.62
N LEU A 272 22.45 6.30 -5.72
CA LEU A 272 21.94 4.99 -6.11
C LEU A 272 22.01 4.76 -7.63
N LEU A 273 21.36 5.59 -8.44
CA LEU A 273 21.26 5.38 -9.90
C LEU A 273 22.56 5.67 -10.63
N ALA A 274 23.33 6.68 -10.20
CA ALA A 274 24.61 7.03 -10.82
C ALA A 274 25.67 5.93 -10.73
N ARG A 275 25.49 4.95 -9.83
CA ARG A 275 26.48 3.92 -9.50
C ARG A 275 25.93 2.49 -9.61
N LEU A 276 24.88 2.30 -10.41
CA LEU A 276 24.36 0.96 -10.69
C LEU A 276 25.45 0.04 -11.27
N PRO A 277 25.39 -1.27 -10.98
CA PRO A 277 26.34 -2.22 -11.56
C PRO A 277 26.21 -2.25 -13.09
N ARG A 278 27.32 -2.57 -13.77
CA ARG A 278 27.37 -2.69 -15.25
C ARG A 278 26.68 -3.97 -15.72
N ARG A 279 25.36 -3.96 -15.72
CA ARG A 279 24.50 -5.02 -16.27
C ARG A 279 23.10 -4.49 -16.57
N ASP A 280 22.28 -5.31 -17.21
CA ASP A 280 20.92 -4.97 -17.58
C ASP A 280 19.98 -4.92 -16.36
N VAL A 281 19.93 -3.76 -15.70
CA VAL A 281 19.08 -3.47 -14.54
C VAL A 281 17.86 -2.66 -14.97
N LEU A 282 16.67 -3.19 -14.72
CA LEU A 282 15.42 -2.42 -14.76
C LEU A 282 15.15 -1.80 -13.40
N VAL A 283 14.99 -0.48 -13.35
CA VAL A 283 14.61 0.24 -12.14
C VAL A 283 13.14 0.58 -12.23
N VAL A 284 12.39 0.22 -11.19
CA VAL A 284 10.98 0.52 -11.04
C VAL A 284 10.79 1.22 -9.70
N LEU A 285 10.23 2.43 -9.70
CA LEU A 285 9.85 3.14 -8.48
C LEU A 285 8.33 3.20 -8.36
N THR A 286 7.83 2.85 -7.19
CA THR A 286 6.42 2.94 -6.83
C THR A 286 6.20 3.26 -5.36
N ALA A 287 4.94 3.25 -4.94
CA ALA A 287 4.52 3.33 -3.55
C ALA A 287 3.42 2.30 -3.30
N ASP A 288 3.14 2.04 -2.04
CA ASP A 288 2.01 1.23 -1.60
C ASP A 288 0.71 2.04 -1.55
N HIS A 289 0.77 3.29 -1.09
CA HIS A 289 -0.31 4.28 -1.14
C HIS A 289 0.26 5.71 -1.15
N GLY A 290 -0.64 6.69 -1.29
CA GLY A 290 -0.34 8.09 -0.99
C GLY A 290 -0.90 8.53 0.36
N MET A 291 -1.22 9.82 0.50
CA MET A 291 -1.61 10.42 1.78
C MET A 291 -2.50 11.64 1.56
N VAL A 292 -3.57 11.77 2.34
CA VAL A 292 -4.40 12.98 2.42
C VAL A 292 -4.02 13.79 3.65
N ALA A 293 -3.96 15.11 3.51
CA ALA A 293 -3.89 16.02 4.66
C ALA A 293 -5.24 16.02 5.41
N LEU A 294 -5.20 15.75 6.71
CA LEU A 294 -6.39 15.76 7.55
C LEU A 294 -6.79 17.17 7.95
N ASP A 295 -8.09 17.42 7.98
CA ASP A 295 -8.69 18.64 8.50
C ASP A 295 -9.15 18.38 9.95
N PRO A 296 -8.49 19.00 10.96
CA PRO A 296 -8.88 18.83 12.36
C PRO A 296 -10.32 19.26 12.66
N ALA A 297 -10.91 20.17 11.85
CA ALA A 297 -12.30 20.58 12.02
C ALA A 297 -13.31 19.52 11.54
N ARG A 298 -12.85 18.52 10.77
CA ARG A 298 -13.62 17.40 10.24
C ARG A 298 -13.17 16.06 10.84
N GLU A 299 -12.59 16.10 12.05
CA GLU A 299 -12.30 14.91 12.85
C GLU A 299 -13.52 14.51 13.70
N HIS A 300 -14.05 13.32 13.43
CA HIS A 300 -15.20 12.73 14.12
C HIS A 300 -14.75 11.60 15.05
N ARG A 301 -14.31 11.96 16.25
CA ARG A 301 -13.79 10.99 17.22
C ARG A 301 -14.86 10.01 17.69
N LEU A 302 -14.59 8.72 17.52
CA LEU A 302 -15.54 7.65 17.83
C LEU A 302 -15.56 7.25 19.31
N ASN A 303 -14.49 7.53 20.05
CA ASN A 303 -14.37 7.18 21.46
C ASN A 303 -15.50 7.77 22.31
N GLY A 304 -16.19 6.92 23.08
CA GLY A 304 -17.22 7.35 24.04
C GLY A 304 -18.59 7.63 23.42
N LEU A 305 -18.75 7.47 22.10
CA LEU A 305 -20.06 7.62 21.47
C LEU A 305 -20.99 6.44 21.84
N PRO A 306 -22.29 6.68 22.10
CA PRO A 306 -23.25 5.63 22.46
C PRO A 306 -23.39 4.52 21.41
N LEU A 307 -23.13 4.83 20.13
CA LEU A 307 -23.13 3.88 19.03
C LEU A 307 -22.16 2.69 19.26
N LEU A 308 -21.13 2.84 20.10
CA LEU A 308 -20.22 1.76 20.46
C LEU A 308 -20.89 0.66 21.29
N GLU A 309 -22.04 0.91 21.91
CA GLU A 309 -22.81 -0.12 22.62
C GLU A 309 -23.48 -1.11 21.64
N ARG A 310 -23.58 -0.75 20.35
CA ARG A 310 -24.25 -1.51 19.30
C ARG A 310 -23.34 -2.52 18.58
N VAL A 311 -22.05 -2.55 18.92
CA VAL A 311 -21.05 -3.42 18.28
C VAL A 311 -20.71 -4.65 19.13
N MET A 312 -20.32 -5.74 18.47
CA MET A 312 -19.84 -6.97 19.11
C MET A 312 -18.41 -6.81 19.64
N VAL A 313 -17.57 -6.15 18.85
CA VAL A 313 -16.20 -5.78 19.17
C VAL A 313 -15.97 -4.34 18.72
N PRO A 314 -14.98 -3.61 19.27
CA PRO A 314 -14.72 -2.24 18.84
C PRO A 314 -14.49 -2.09 17.33
N PRO A 315 -14.65 -0.87 16.78
CA PRO A 315 -14.39 -0.62 15.37
C PRO A 315 -12.95 -0.96 14.98
N GLY A 316 -12.80 -1.57 13.81
CA GLY A 316 -11.51 -1.85 13.18
C GLY A 316 -11.26 -0.94 11.97
N GLY A 317 -10.39 -1.41 11.08
CA GLY A 317 -9.93 -0.65 9.93
C GLY A 317 -8.96 0.45 10.33
N GLU A 318 -9.17 1.64 9.77
CA GLU A 318 -8.42 2.86 10.02
C GLU A 318 -9.32 4.08 10.04
N ARG A 319 -8.78 5.23 10.46
CA ARG A 319 -9.53 6.49 10.57
C ARG A 319 -10.16 6.99 9.26
N ARG A 320 -9.69 6.50 8.10
CA ARG A 320 -10.25 6.81 6.76
C ARG A 320 -11.16 5.72 6.20
N ALA A 321 -11.10 4.51 6.75
CA ALA A 321 -11.92 3.36 6.36
C ALA A 321 -12.19 2.51 7.61
N VAL A 322 -13.27 2.85 8.33
CA VAL A 322 -13.61 2.24 9.62
C VAL A 322 -14.52 1.04 9.41
N TYR A 323 -14.16 -0.09 10.03
CA TYR A 323 -14.91 -1.35 9.95
C TYR A 323 -15.75 -1.57 11.20
N TRP A 324 -17.04 -1.79 11.03
CA TRP A 324 -18.00 -1.95 12.11
C TRP A 324 -18.50 -3.39 12.18
N TYR A 325 -18.39 -4.00 13.36
CA TYR A 325 -18.81 -5.39 13.64
C TYR A 325 -20.06 -5.36 14.52
N VAL A 326 -21.22 -5.50 13.90
CA VAL A 326 -22.49 -5.03 14.45
C VAL A 326 -23.23 -6.16 15.15
N ARG A 327 -23.90 -5.87 16.27
CA ARG A 327 -24.83 -6.83 16.87
C ARG A 327 -26.02 -7.03 15.93
N SER A 328 -26.46 -8.27 15.74
CA SER A 328 -27.47 -8.67 14.77
C SER A 328 -28.74 -7.80 14.77
N GLU A 329 -29.21 -7.43 15.96
CA GLU A 329 -30.42 -6.64 16.22
C GLU A 329 -30.23 -5.12 16.04
N ALA A 330 -28.98 -4.65 15.98
CA ALA A 330 -28.66 -3.22 16.01
C ALA A 330 -28.21 -2.66 14.65
N ARG A 331 -28.22 -3.47 13.58
CA ARG A 331 -27.66 -3.10 12.27
C ARG A 331 -28.27 -1.83 11.68
N GLU A 332 -29.60 -1.74 11.63
CA GLU A 332 -30.26 -0.59 11.03
C GLU A 332 -30.12 0.66 11.90
N ALA A 333 -30.23 0.52 13.23
CA ALA A 333 -30.05 1.63 14.16
C ALA A 333 -28.63 2.22 14.05
N LEU A 334 -27.59 1.37 14.07
CA LEU A 334 -26.21 1.82 13.91
C LEU A 334 -25.98 2.42 12.52
N ARG A 335 -26.60 1.87 11.46
CA ARG A 335 -26.51 2.44 10.11
C ARG A 335 -27.02 3.89 10.09
N GLN A 336 -28.17 4.18 10.69
CA GLN A 336 -28.72 5.54 10.74
C GLN A 336 -27.82 6.48 11.55
N GLU A 337 -27.37 6.06 12.73
CA GLU A 337 -26.45 6.85 13.56
C GLU A 337 -25.12 7.16 12.85
N LEU A 338 -24.59 6.20 12.09
CA LEU A 338 -23.36 6.41 11.30
C LEU A 338 -23.59 7.36 10.12
N LEU A 339 -24.77 7.33 9.48
CA LEU A 339 -25.11 8.27 8.42
C LEU A 339 -25.26 9.70 8.97
N GLU A 340 -25.89 9.85 10.14
CA GLU A 340 -26.01 11.13 10.84
C GLU A 340 -24.65 11.66 11.29
N LEU A 341 -23.81 10.82 11.89
CA LEU A 341 -22.44 11.17 12.30
C LEU A 341 -21.58 11.59 11.11
N ALA A 342 -21.64 10.82 10.02
CA ALA A 342 -20.80 11.03 8.85
C ALA A 342 -21.22 12.24 8.02
N GLY A 343 -22.53 12.50 7.88
CA GLY A 343 -23.03 13.57 7.02
C GLY A 343 -22.40 13.55 5.62
N GLU A 344 -21.78 14.67 5.22
CA GLU A 344 -21.05 14.79 3.95
C GLU A 344 -19.61 14.27 4.02
N ASP A 345 -19.08 14.05 5.23
CA ASP A 345 -17.70 13.68 5.53
C ASP A 345 -17.41 12.18 5.38
N GLY A 346 -18.43 11.37 5.17
CA GLY A 346 -18.26 9.94 4.97
C GLY A 346 -19.25 9.32 4.00
N TRP A 347 -18.92 8.09 3.60
CA TRP A 347 -19.74 7.23 2.77
C TRP A 347 -19.85 5.87 3.43
N LEU A 348 -21.08 5.42 3.64
CA LEU A 348 -21.37 4.19 4.38
C LEU A 348 -21.87 3.10 3.43
N ALA A 349 -21.17 1.97 3.43
CA ALA A 349 -21.54 0.77 2.67
C ALA A 349 -21.56 -0.47 3.57
N SER A 350 -22.17 -1.55 3.10
CA SER A 350 -22.00 -2.86 3.75
C SER A 350 -20.70 -3.51 3.28
N GLY A 351 -20.02 -4.24 4.16
CA GLY A 351 -18.80 -4.98 3.78
C GLY A 351 -19.06 -6.00 2.68
N GLU A 352 -20.23 -6.64 2.70
CA GLU A 352 -20.72 -7.53 1.63
C GLU A 352 -20.80 -6.81 0.28
N ALA A 353 -21.34 -5.58 0.23
CA ALA A 353 -21.40 -4.82 -1.00
C ALA A 353 -20.00 -4.50 -1.53
N LEU A 354 -19.07 -4.11 -0.65
CA LEU A 354 -17.69 -3.82 -1.06
C LEU A 354 -16.97 -5.04 -1.65
N LEU A 355 -17.20 -6.22 -1.08
CA LEU A 355 -16.65 -7.48 -1.62
C LEU A 355 -17.31 -7.86 -2.95
N ARG A 356 -18.65 -7.81 -3.03
CA ARG A 356 -19.41 -8.13 -4.24
C ARG A 356 -19.05 -7.21 -5.39
N ASP A 357 -18.91 -5.92 -5.13
CA ASP A 357 -18.62 -4.89 -6.13
C ASP A 357 -17.11 -4.86 -6.47
N GLY A 358 -16.32 -5.75 -5.88
CA GLY A 358 -14.92 -5.98 -6.21
C GLY A 358 -13.96 -4.92 -5.67
N LEU A 359 -14.37 -4.12 -4.68
CA LEU A 359 -13.55 -3.03 -4.16
C LEU A 359 -12.28 -3.55 -3.48
N LEU A 360 -12.37 -4.68 -2.77
CA LEU A 360 -11.22 -5.39 -2.19
C LEU A 360 -10.58 -6.42 -3.15
N GLY A 361 -11.06 -6.50 -4.38
CA GLY A 361 -10.57 -7.41 -5.42
C GLY A 361 -11.56 -8.50 -5.84
N PRO A 362 -11.30 -9.14 -7.00
CA PRO A 362 -12.18 -10.16 -7.56
C PRO A 362 -12.10 -11.49 -6.78
N PRO A 363 -13.11 -12.37 -6.94
CA PRO A 363 -13.05 -13.75 -6.46
C PRO A 363 -11.86 -14.54 -7.07
N PRO A 364 -11.41 -15.64 -6.42
CA PRO A 364 -11.93 -16.18 -5.16
C PRO A 364 -11.51 -15.35 -3.95
N HIS A 365 -12.43 -15.21 -2.99
CA HIS A 365 -12.18 -14.50 -1.74
C HIS A 365 -11.67 -15.46 -0.66
N HIS A 366 -10.85 -14.93 0.24
CA HIS A 366 -10.45 -15.56 1.48
C HIS A 366 -11.69 -15.92 2.30
N PRO A 367 -11.77 -17.11 2.93
CA PRO A 367 -12.95 -17.53 3.69
C PRO A 367 -13.35 -16.53 4.81
N GLU A 368 -12.36 -15.88 5.42
CA GLU A 368 -12.54 -14.87 6.45
C GLU A 368 -12.72 -13.43 5.92
N ALA A 369 -12.68 -13.18 4.61
CA ALA A 369 -12.70 -11.81 4.07
C ALA A 369 -13.92 -11.00 4.56
N ALA A 370 -15.11 -11.59 4.47
CA ALA A 370 -16.35 -10.93 4.93
C ALA A 370 -16.31 -10.58 6.42
N TRP A 371 -15.76 -11.48 7.25
CA TRP A 371 -15.65 -11.27 8.69
C TRP A 371 -14.60 -10.21 9.05
N ARG A 372 -13.51 -10.12 8.29
CA ARG A 372 -12.44 -9.14 8.51
C ARG A 372 -12.83 -7.73 8.04
N VAL A 373 -13.65 -7.59 7.00
CA VAL A 373 -14.18 -6.29 6.52
C VAL A 373 -15.29 -5.74 7.44
N GLY A 374 -16.01 -6.63 8.13
CA GLY A 374 -17.11 -6.26 9.00
C GLY A 374 -18.43 -6.02 8.25
N ASP A 375 -19.49 -5.69 8.99
CA ASP A 375 -20.86 -5.61 8.45
C ASP A 375 -21.13 -4.28 7.74
N LEU A 376 -20.54 -3.20 8.27
CA LEU A 376 -20.61 -1.85 7.72
C LEU A 376 -19.20 -1.24 7.64
N VAL A 377 -18.95 -0.48 6.59
CA VAL A 377 -17.69 0.22 6.35
C VAL A 377 -17.97 1.69 6.12
N LEU A 378 -17.38 2.55 6.95
CA LEU A 378 -17.45 3.99 6.82
C LEU A 378 -16.16 4.51 6.20
N ILE A 379 -16.23 4.99 4.96
CA ILE A 379 -15.10 5.55 4.22
C ILE A 379 -15.17 7.07 4.29
N ALA A 380 -14.11 7.71 4.74
CA ALA A 380 -14.04 9.16 4.89
C ALA A 380 -13.85 9.87 3.54
N ARG A 381 -14.29 11.14 3.45
CA ARG A 381 -14.22 12.00 2.25
C ARG A 381 -13.39 13.25 2.50
N GLY A 382 -12.63 13.68 1.50
CA GLY A 382 -11.70 14.80 1.61
C GLY A 382 -10.77 14.66 2.82
N GLY A 383 -10.50 15.74 3.54
CA GLY A 383 -9.68 15.72 4.76
C GLY A 383 -10.35 15.16 6.03
N ALA A 384 -11.56 14.60 5.95
CA ALA A 384 -12.26 14.09 7.14
C ALA A 384 -11.62 12.81 7.71
N SER A 385 -11.87 12.54 8.99
CA SER A 385 -11.44 11.28 9.63
C SER A 385 -12.34 10.86 10.79
N PHE A 386 -12.38 9.56 11.05
CA PHE A 386 -13.18 8.92 12.10
C PHE A 386 -12.29 8.07 13.03
N PRO A 387 -11.42 8.69 13.86
CA PRO A 387 -10.48 7.94 14.68
C PRO A 387 -11.16 7.20 15.84
N TYR A 388 -10.71 5.97 16.09
CA TYR A 388 -10.99 5.20 17.28
C TYR A 388 -9.67 4.80 17.95
N ASP A 389 -9.42 5.30 19.16
CA ASP A 389 -8.26 4.92 19.95
C ASP A 389 -8.62 3.79 20.94
N PRO A 390 -7.91 2.66 20.94
CA PRO A 390 -8.18 1.57 21.87
C PRO A 390 -7.91 1.98 23.33
N PRO A 391 -8.60 1.37 24.31
CA PRO A 391 -8.32 1.63 25.72
C PRO A 391 -6.83 1.44 26.07
N GLY A 392 -6.26 2.42 26.77
CA GLY A 392 -4.86 2.37 27.23
C GLY A 392 -3.82 2.81 26.20
N VAL A 393 -4.25 3.24 25.01
CA VAL A 393 -3.42 3.94 24.03
C VAL A 393 -3.48 5.45 24.32
N THR A 394 -2.33 6.12 24.29
CA THR A 394 -2.28 7.58 24.36
C THR A 394 -2.68 8.14 22.99
N PRO A 395 -3.78 8.90 22.88
CA PRO A 395 -4.15 9.53 21.62
C PRO A 395 -3.01 10.41 21.12
N ARG A 396 -2.67 10.27 19.85
CA ARG A 396 -1.73 11.16 19.18
C ARG A 396 -2.44 11.79 17.98
N PRO A 397 -2.32 13.11 17.79
CA PRO A 397 -2.81 13.72 16.57
C PRO A 397 -2.11 13.07 15.37
N SER A 398 -2.83 12.87 14.27
CA SER A 398 -2.19 12.68 12.97
C SER A 398 -2.73 13.75 12.04
N PHE A 399 -1.84 14.24 11.18
CA PHE A 399 -2.11 15.35 10.27
C PHE A 399 -2.16 14.89 8.82
N GLY A 400 -1.71 13.66 8.56
CA GLY A 400 -1.97 12.92 7.34
C GLY A 400 -2.59 11.56 7.66
N ALA A 401 -3.43 11.06 6.76
CA ALA A 401 -3.85 9.67 6.75
C ALA A 401 -4.15 9.15 5.33
N HIS A 402 -4.22 7.83 5.23
CA HIS A 402 -4.53 7.06 4.04
C HIS A 402 -5.57 5.97 4.40
N ALA A 403 -5.76 4.96 3.54
CA ALA A 403 -6.74 3.86 3.60
C ALA A 403 -8.07 4.10 2.87
N GLY A 404 -8.36 5.34 2.47
CA GLY A 404 -9.55 5.72 1.73
C GLY A 404 -9.45 5.55 0.20
N LEU A 405 -10.30 6.30 -0.50
CA LEU A 405 -10.46 6.22 -1.95
C LEU A 405 -10.09 7.53 -2.67
N GLU A 406 -9.65 8.57 -1.95
CA GLU A 406 -9.24 9.82 -2.59
C GLU A 406 -8.06 9.59 -3.54
N ALA A 407 -7.99 10.37 -4.61
CA ALA A 407 -6.93 10.25 -5.59
C ALA A 407 -5.52 10.41 -4.99
N GLU A 408 -5.40 11.22 -3.94
CA GLU A 408 -4.18 11.44 -3.17
C GLU A 408 -3.75 10.20 -2.38
N GLU A 409 -4.69 9.32 -2.01
CA GLU A 409 -4.43 8.05 -1.31
C GLU A 409 -4.18 6.90 -2.31
N GLN A 410 -4.96 6.88 -3.39
CA GLN A 410 -5.02 5.75 -4.32
C GLN A 410 -4.01 5.83 -5.46
N LEU A 411 -3.69 7.00 -6.00
CA LEU A 411 -2.76 7.09 -7.12
C LEU A 411 -1.32 7.10 -6.60
N VAL A 412 -0.56 6.07 -6.97
CA VAL A 412 0.87 5.93 -6.65
C VAL A 412 1.71 6.02 -7.92
N PRO A 413 2.96 6.51 -7.85
CA PRO A 413 3.80 6.58 -9.03
C PRO A 413 4.19 5.19 -9.54
N CYS A 414 4.39 5.09 -10.84
CA CYS A 414 5.12 4.02 -11.48
C CYS A 414 6.11 4.65 -12.46
N LEU A 415 7.37 4.73 -12.02
CA LEU A 415 8.49 5.14 -12.87
C LEU A 415 9.24 3.88 -13.29
N VAL A 416 9.38 3.66 -14.59
CA VAL A 416 10.15 2.53 -15.15
C VAL A 416 11.29 3.10 -15.97
N TRP A 417 12.52 2.80 -15.56
CA TRP A 417 13.72 3.34 -16.15
C TRP A 417 14.77 2.25 -16.32
N ARG A 418 15.57 2.36 -17.38
CA ARG A 418 16.73 1.52 -17.65
C ARG A 418 17.85 2.43 -18.17
N PRO A 419 19.05 2.37 -17.56
CA PRO A 419 20.19 3.20 -17.95
C PRO A 419 20.71 2.95 -19.36
#